data_AF-A0A259DCH7-F1
#
_entry.id   AF-A0A259DCH7-F1
#
_cell.length_a   1.000
_cell.length_b   1.000
_cell.length_c   1.000
_cell.angle_alpha   90.00
_cell.angle_beta   90.00
_cell.angle_gamma   90.00
#
_symmetry.space_group_name_H-M   'P 1'
#
loop_
_entity.id
_entity.type
_entity.pdbx_description
1 polymer ?
#
loop_
_entity_poly.entity_id
_entity_poly.type
_entity_poly.pdbx_seq_one_letter_code
_entity_poly.pdbx_strand_id
1 'polypeptide(L)'
;RVELMFHNMSMMGHPMHLHGHAFQVVNINGKAVNGAMRDTVYVPPMAQVTVALDAGEAARWMLHCHHMPHLSTGMMTEFAVSA
;
A
#
# COMPACT_ATOMS: atom_id res chain seq x y z
N ARG A 1 7.50 12.25 -5.85
CA ARG A 1 7.55 10.78 -5.63
C ARG A 1 7.80 10.44 -4.17
N VAL A 2 6.86 9.70 -3.56
CA VAL A 2 6.90 9.16 -2.20
C VAL A 2 6.92 7.63 -2.29
N GLU A 3 7.72 6.98 -1.45
CA GLU A 3 7.74 5.53 -1.34
C GLU A 3 7.08 5.07 -0.03
N LEU A 4 6.21 4.08 -0.12
CA LEU A 4 5.55 3.44 1.01
C LEU A 4 5.96 1.97 1.04
N MET A 5 6.58 1.55 2.15
CA MET A 5 6.93 0.15 2.37
C MET A 5 5.91 -0.50 3.29
N PHE A 6 5.20 -1.50 2.78
CA PHE A 6 4.36 -2.36 3.58
C PHE A 6 5.19 -3.51 4.12
N HIS A 7 5.23 -3.67 5.44
CA HIS A 7 5.84 -4.82 6.11
C HIS A 7 4.76 -5.66 6.78
N ASN A 8 4.50 -6.84 6.23
CA ASN A 8 3.55 -7.77 6.82
C ASN A 8 4.26 -8.66 7.84
N MET A 9 4.00 -8.40 9.12
CA MET A 9 4.53 -9.17 10.25
C MET A 9 3.57 -10.28 10.72
N SER A 10 2.54 -10.60 9.94
CA SER A 10 1.57 -11.65 10.26
C SER A 10 1.62 -12.82 9.27
N MET A 11 0.89 -13.89 9.61
CA MET A 11 0.82 -15.12 8.81
C MET A 11 -0.28 -15.11 7.73
N MET A 12 -1.06 -14.03 7.62
CA MET A 12 -2.08 -13.86 6.57
C MET A 12 -1.63 -12.80 5.57
N GLY A 13 -2.00 -12.97 4.30
CA GLY A 13 -1.72 -11.96 3.27
C GLY A 13 -2.72 -10.81 3.30
N HIS A 14 -2.23 -9.62 2.95
CA HIS A 14 -3.04 -8.39 2.95
C HIS A 14 -3.00 -7.69 1.59
N PRO A 15 -4.12 -7.60 0.86
CA PRO A 15 -4.21 -6.73 -0.32
C PRO A 15 -4.31 -5.27 0.15
N MET A 16 -3.20 -4.54 0.20
CA MET A 16 -3.17 -3.14 0.63
C MET A 16 -3.59 -2.23 -0.52
N HIS A 17 -4.63 -1.41 -0.30
CA HIS A 17 -5.24 -0.51 -1.28
C HIS A 17 -5.14 0.95 -0.84
N LEU A 18 -4.78 1.84 -1.77
CA LEU A 18 -4.67 3.28 -1.55
C LEU A 18 -5.65 4.03 -2.47
N HIS A 19 -6.49 4.88 -1.88
CA HIS A 19 -7.45 5.69 -2.62
C HIS A 19 -6.76 6.84 -3.37
N GLY A 20 -7.34 7.24 -4.51
CA GLY A 20 -6.94 8.42 -5.27
C GLY A 20 -5.61 8.31 -6.02
N HIS A 21 -4.88 7.20 -5.89
CA HIS A 21 -3.53 7.06 -6.42
C HIS A 21 -3.36 5.71 -7.13
N ALA A 22 -2.71 5.74 -8.28
CA ALA A 22 -2.01 4.57 -8.80
C ALA A 22 -0.56 4.62 -8.31
N PHE A 23 0.01 3.47 -7.99
CA PHE A 23 1.39 3.33 -7.56
C PHE A 23 2.09 2.21 -8.33
N GLN A 24 3.40 2.31 -8.42
CA GLN A 24 4.26 1.29 -8.99
C GLN A 24 4.85 0.41 -7.88
N VAL A 25 4.86 -0.92 -8.04
CA VAL A 25 5.68 -1.77 -7.16
C VAL A 25 7.15 -1.66 -7.57
N VAL A 26 8.00 -1.22 -6.65
CA VAL A 26 9.42 -0.92 -6.92
C VAL A 26 10.40 -1.82 -6.16
N ASN A 27 9.95 -2.48 -5.09
CA ASN A 27 10.77 -3.42 -4.33
C ASN A 27 9.92 -4.55 -3.74
N ILE A 28 10.45 -5.78 -3.74
CA ILE A 28 9.90 -6.92 -3.02
C ILE A 28 11.03 -7.58 -2.23
N ASN A 29 10.91 -7.65 -0.90
CA ASN A 29 11.87 -8.29 0.00
C ASN A 29 13.33 -7.85 -0.24
N GLY A 30 13.56 -6.54 -0.38
CA GLY A 30 14.89 -5.97 -0.60
C GLY A 30 15.36 -6.02 -2.06
N LYS A 31 14.65 -6.72 -2.95
CA LYS A 31 14.99 -6.77 -4.38
C LYS A 31 14.22 -5.71 -5.16
N ALA A 32 14.94 -4.81 -5.82
CA ALA A 32 14.36 -3.84 -6.73
C ALA A 32 13.66 -4.54 -7.90
N VAL A 33 12.49 -4.03 -8.29
CA VAL A 33 11.68 -4.53 -9.40
C VAL A 33 11.09 -3.37 -10.19
N ASN A 34 10.82 -3.58 -11.48
CA ASN A 34 10.05 -2.65 -12.30
C ASN A 34 8.62 -3.18 -12.45
N GLY A 35 7.83 -3.08 -11.38
CA GLY A 35 6.49 -3.68 -11.32
C GLY A 35 5.42 -2.87 -12.05
N ALA A 36 4.22 -3.45 -12.15
CA ALA A 36 3.05 -2.80 -12.75
C ALA A 36 2.51 -1.65 -11.88
N MET A 37 1.86 -0.69 -12.56
CA MET A 37 1.01 0.34 -11.96
C MET A 37 -0.33 -0.26 -11.51
N ARG A 38 -0.77 0.08 -10.29
CA ARG A 38 -1.97 -0.46 -9.65
C ARG A 38 -2.35 0.39 -8.44
N ASP A 39 -3.57 0.26 -7.95
CA ASP A 39 -4.05 0.90 -6.71
C ASP A 39 -4.03 -0.06 -5.49
N THR A 40 -3.78 -1.34 -5.74
CA THR A 40 -3.83 -2.41 -4.74
C THR A 40 -2.65 -3.36 -4.94
N VAL A 41 -1.99 -3.75 -3.85
CA VAL A 41 -0.89 -4.73 -3.87
C VAL A 41 -1.07 -5.78 -2.79
N TYR A 42 -0.93 -7.05 -3.18
CA TYR A 42 -0.88 -8.14 -2.22
C TYR A 42 0.48 -8.15 -1.50
N VAL A 43 0.45 -8.08 -0.17
CA VAL A 43 1.62 -8.23 0.70
C VAL A 43 1.58 -9.62 1.34
N PRO A 44 2.42 -10.57 0.90
CA PRO A 44 2.42 -11.92 1.42
C PRO A 44 2.75 -11.97 2.92
N PRO A 45 2.46 -13.09 3.60
CA PRO A 45 2.94 -13.34 4.97
C PRO A 45 4.45 -13.12 5.09
N MET A 46 4.88 -12.48 6.18
CA MET A 46 6.30 -12.28 6.52
C MET A 46 7.13 -11.59 5.41
N ALA A 47 6.50 -10.76 4.57
CA ALA A 47 7.14 -10.12 3.43
C ALA A 47 7.05 -8.59 3.50
N GLN A 48 7.92 -7.94 2.72
CA GLN A 48 7.96 -6.50 2.51
C GLN A 48 7.73 -6.18 1.03
N VAL A 49 6.86 -5.22 0.76
CA VAL A 49 6.62 -4.69 -0.60
C VAL A 49 6.66 -3.17 -0.54
N THR A 50 7.51 -2.56 -1.36
CA THR A 50 7.58 -1.10 -1.49
C THR A 50 6.89 -0.65 -2.77
N VAL A 51 6.02 0.34 -2.62
CA VAL A 51 5.33 1.00 -3.73
C VAL A 51 5.76 2.45 -3.81
N ALA A 52 5.78 3.00 -5.02
CA ALA A 52 6.10 4.39 -5.27
C ALA A 52 4.95 5.09 -5.99
N LEU A 53 4.56 6.24 -5.48
CA LEU A 53 3.51 7.09 -6.02
C LEU A 53 3.96 8.54 -6.09
N ASP A 54 3.26 9.35 -6.87
CA ASP A 54 3.30 10.80 -6.74
C ASP A 54 2.18 11.24 -5.81
N ALA A 55 2.51 12.06 -4.81
CA ALA A 55 1.51 12.61 -3.90
C ALA A 55 0.65 13.59 -4.71
N GLY A 56 -0.62 13.25 -4.88
CA GLY A 56 -1.58 14.02 -5.68
C GLY A 56 -2.15 15.20 -4.90
N GLU A 57 -3.47 15.39 -5.02
CA GLU A 57 -4.17 16.51 -4.39
C GLU A 57 -4.08 16.49 -2.86
N ALA A 58 -4.07 17.70 -2.27
CA ALA A 58 -4.10 17.91 -0.82
C ALA A 58 -5.44 17.45 -0.23
N ALA A 59 -5.46 16.24 0.32
CA ALA A 59 -6.61 15.61 0.95
C ALA A 59 -6.16 14.46 1.87
N ARG A 60 -7.13 13.86 2.58
CA ARG A 60 -6.95 12.63 3.35
C ARG A 60 -7.47 11.46 2.52
N TRP A 61 -6.58 10.55 2.17
CA TRP A 61 -6.87 9.40 1.32
C TRP A 61 -6.88 8.12 2.16
N MET A 62 -7.90 7.29 1.99
CA MET A 62 -7.97 6.02 2.70
C MET A 62 -6.88 5.06 2.24
N LEU A 63 -6.16 4.49 3.20
CA LEU A 63 -5.21 3.40 3.01
C LEU A 63 -5.67 2.22 3.87
N HIS A 64 -6.00 1.09 3.26
CA HIS A 64 -6.54 -0.04 4.02
C HIS A 64 -6.26 -1.40 3.39
N CYS A 65 -6.46 -2.45 4.17
CA CYS A 65 -6.53 -3.79 3.62
C CYS A 65 -7.86 -3.97 2.87
N HIS A 66 -7.81 -4.52 1.66
CA HIS A 66 -8.97 -4.79 0.81
C HIS A 66 -9.58 -6.19 1.05
N HIS A 67 -9.16 -6.84 2.15
CA HIS A 67 -9.83 -8.01 2.70
C HIS A 67 -10.93 -7.52 3.65
N MET A 68 -12.20 -7.65 3.27
CA MET A 68 -13.32 -6.96 3.92
C MET A 68 -13.40 -7.19 5.45
N PRO A 69 -13.26 -8.43 5.98
CA PRO A 69 -13.14 -8.66 7.42
C PRO A 69 -12.03 -7.86 8.13
N HIS A 70 -10.86 -7.69 7.50
CA HIS A 70 -9.76 -6.91 8.09
C HIS A 70 -10.08 -5.42 8.08
N LEU A 71 -10.65 -4.91 6.99
CA LEU A 71 -11.14 -3.53 6.91
C LEU A 71 -12.19 -3.26 7.99
N SER A 72 -13.23 -4.09 8.08
CA SER A 72 -14.34 -3.89 9.01
C SER A 72 -13.93 -3.99 10.48
N THR A 73 -12.80 -4.63 10.76
CA THR A 73 -12.23 -4.74 12.12
C THR A 73 -11.13 -3.72 12.41
N GLY A 74 -10.87 -2.79 11.48
CA GLY A 74 -10.05 -1.60 11.73
C GLY A 74 -8.68 -1.57 11.04
N MET A 75 -8.39 -2.49 10.11
CA MET A 75 -7.13 -2.47 9.33
C MET A 75 -7.14 -1.38 8.25
N MET A 76 -7.19 -0.14 8.70
CA MET A 76 -7.29 1.07 7.89
C MET A 76 -6.57 2.23 8.56
N THR A 77 -6.08 3.15 7.74
CA THR A 77 -5.49 4.42 8.14
C THR A 77 -5.68 5.41 6.99
N GLU A 78 -5.02 6.57 7.09
CA GLU A 78 -5.07 7.60 6.07
C GLU A 78 -3.67 7.99 5.61
N PHE A 79 -3.58 8.27 4.33
CA PHE A 79 -2.46 8.99 3.72
C PHE A 79 -2.89 10.44 3.51
N ALA A 80 -2.35 11.35 4.32
CA ALA A 80 -2.66 12.77 4.24
C ALA A 80 -1.63 13.51 3.39
N VAL A 81 -2.11 14.24 2.38
CA VAL A 81 -1.33 15.19 1.60
C VAL A 81 -1.77 16.59 2.00
N SER A 82 -0.83 17.45 2.37
CA SER A 82 -1.06 18.85 2.75
C SER A 82 -0.24 19.79 1.87
N ALA A 83 -0.73 21.03 1.72
CA ALA A 83 -0.04 22.12 1.04
C ALA A 83 1.05 22.76 1.92
#